data_AF-A0A1B7XQ47-F1
#
_entry.id   AF-A0A1B7XQ47-F1
#
_cell.length_a   1.000
_cell.length_b   1.000
_cell.length_c   1.000
_cell.angle_alpha   90.00
_cell.angle_beta   90.00
_cell.angle_gamma   90.00
#
_symmetry.space_group_name_H-M   'P 1'
#
loop_
_entity.id
_entity.type
_entity.pdbx_description
1 polymer ?
#
loop_
_entity_poly.entity_id
_entity_poly.type
_entity_poly.pdbx_seq_one_letter_code
_entity_poly.pdbx_strand_id
1 'polypeptide(L)'
;MTLYTDSLNPVVADEAHEISKPVAIVIIINAIVITLGAFSSVEMFASKWLTWIDIACEVFFIVEIIARIKKFTWKAFFENNWNKFDFIIVLVSTPVLLTPFYPMGRFNVILMLRLARLIRIFKLLYFIPHRERLITGIGRALNASIGVFLGLMFILAIISVGATYLFGEASPEYFGDPITSAYTIFQVFTMDGWPAVPDMLIKKTDGYGWILLVRGFFIFTVVIGGILGLSMLNAVFVDQLVSDQTENLEARLHRMEQMLQALKDDKTQELQTGPVLDKVHTSTSEGADSQPPLKDPEPEWE
;
A
#
# COMPACT_ATOMS: atom_id res chain seq x y z
N MET A 1 22.72 22.53 32.76
CA MET A 1 21.75 23.56 32.30
C MET A 1 22.24 24.23 31.02
N THR A 2 22.06 23.56 29.88
CA THR A 2 22.07 24.19 28.55
C THR A 2 21.25 23.29 27.65
N LEU A 3 19.99 23.69 27.51
CA LEU A 3 18.98 23.05 26.68
C LEU A 3 19.49 22.89 25.25
N TYR A 4 19.71 21.65 24.81
CA TYR A 4 19.84 21.31 23.40
C TYR A 4 18.42 21.10 22.84
N THR A 5 17.65 22.18 22.82
CA THR A 5 16.35 22.21 22.14
C THR A 5 16.56 22.06 20.64
N ASP A 6 15.87 21.08 20.07
CA ASP A 6 15.17 21.20 18.79
C ASP A 6 15.94 21.94 17.67
N SER A 7 16.84 21.22 17.03
CA SER A 7 17.03 21.37 15.58
C SER A 7 16.23 20.30 14.84
N LEU A 8 14.96 20.14 15.23
CA LEU A 8 13.95 19.69 14.27
C LEU A 8 13.91 20.76 13.19
N ASN A 9 14.55 20.47 12.06
CA ASN A 9 14.46 21.24 10.83
C ASN A 9 12.97 21.46 10.49
N PRO A 10 12.37 22.63 10.80
CA PRO A 10 10.94 22.83 10.64
C PRO A 10 10.57 23.04 9.15
N VAL A 11 11.58 23.16 8.28
CA VAL A 11 11.39 23.36 6.83
C VAL A 11 10.98 22.06 6.12
N VAL A 12 11.23 20.89 6.70
CA VAL A 12 10.86 19.60 6.08
C VAL A 12 9.54 19.05 6.65
N ALA A 13 9.14 19.48 7.85
CA ALA A 13 7.95 18.96 8.52
C ALA A 13 6.63 19.62 8.09
N ASP A 14 6.67 20.78 7.42
CA ASP A 14 5.46 21.57 7.12
C ASP A 14 5.00 21.53 5.64
N GLU A 15 5.83 21.07 4.70
CA GLU A 15 5.46 21.11 3.26
C GLU A 15 4.66 19.88 2.76
N ALA A 16 4.43 18.86 3.58
CA ALA A 16 3.90 17.57 3.12
C ALA A 16 2.40 17.31 3.42
N HIS A 17 1.70 18.18 4.17
CA HIS A 17 0.37 17.82 4.70
C HIS A 17 -0.85 18.49 4.03
N GLU A 18 -0.72 19.53 3.23
CA GLU A 18 -1.86 19.98 2.44
C GLU A 18 -1.66 19.58 0.98
N ILE A 19 -2.40 18.55 0.53
CA ILE A 19 -3.12 18.76 -0.73
C ILE A 19 -3.74 20.13 -0.54
N SER A 20 -3.30 21.15 -1.27
CA SER A 20 -3.96 22.44 -1.17
C SER A 20 -5.45 22.15 -1.31
N LYS A 21 -6.26 22.46 -0.29
CA LYS A 21 -7.71 22.19 -0.26
C LYS A 21 -8.40 22.37 -1.63
N PRO A 22 -8.02 23.33 -2.50
CA PRO A 22 -8.48 23.37 -3.88
C PRO A 22 -8.22 22.11 -4.73
N VAL A 23 -7.00 21.56 -4.74
CA VAL A 23 -6.66 20.34 -5.53
C VAL A 23 -7.55 19.18 -5.10
N ALA A 24 -7.78 19.03 -3.80
CA ALA A 24 -8.66 18.01 -3.25
C ALA A 24 -10.10 18.13 -3.78
N ILE A 25 -10.64 19.34 -3.75
CA ILE A 25 -11.98 19.64 -4.27
C ILE A 25 -12.06 19.33 -5.77
N VAL A 26 -11.04 19.70 -6.56
CA VAL A 26 -11.03 19.45 -8.00
C VAL A 26 -10.97 17.95 -8.32
N ILE A 27 -10.22 17.15 -7.55
CA ILE A 27 -10.20 15.69 -7.70
C ILE A 27 -11.60 15.10 -7.45
N ILE A 28 -12.27 15.53 -6.38
CA ILE A 28 -13.62 15.04 -6.03
C ILE A 28 -14.62 15.44 -7.12
N ILE A 29 -14.59 16.69 -7.60
CA ILE A 29 -15.44 17.15 -8.70
C ILE A 29 -15.18 16.31 -9.95
N ASN A 30 -13.91 16.07 -10.30
CA ASN A 30 -13.58 15.27 -11.48
C ASN A 30 -14.09 13.82 -11.36
N ALA A 31 -13.97 13.21 -10.19
CA ALA A 31 -14.51 11.87 -9.93
C ALA A 31 -16.04 11.82 -10.07
N ILE A 32 -16.75 12.84 -9.56
CA ILE A 32 -18.21 12.96 -9.72
C ILE A 32 -18.59 13.11 -11.19
N VAL A 33 -17.87 13.97 -11.95
CA VAL A 33 -18.13 14.19 -13.37
C VAL A 33 -17.92 12.92 -14.19
N ILE A 34 -16.84 12.18 -13.95
CA ILE A 34 -16.57 10.89 -14.59
C ILE A 34 -17.71 9.90 -14.29
N THR A 35 -18.13 9.83 -13.03
CA THR A 35 -19.20 8.91 -12.60
C THR A 35 -20.55 9.28 -13.21
N LEU A 36 -20.92 10.56 -13.19
CA LEU A 36 -22.15 11.05 -13.82
C LEU A 36 -22.15 10.79 -15.34
N GLY A 37 -20.99 10.93 -15.99
CA GLY A 37 -20.83 10.65 -17.42
C GLY A 37 -20.95 9.16 -17.78
N ALA A 38 -20.95 8.25 -16.81
CA ALA A 38 -21.18 6.82 -17.04
C ALA A 38 -22.67 6.47 -17.11
N PHE A 39 -23.56 7.33 -16.60
CA PHE A 39 -25.00 7.12 -16.71
C PHE A 39 -25.50 7.59 -18.07
N SER A 40 -26.05 6.67 -18.88
CA SER A 40 -26.53 6.95 -20.23
C SER A 40 -27.61 8.04 -20.29
N SER A 41 -28.46 8.11 -19.26
CA SER A 41 -29.47 9.18 -19.11
C SER A 41 -28.81 10.56 -18.95
N VAL A 42 -27.76 10.67 -18.14
CA VAL A 42 -27.05 11.94 -17.88
C VAL A 42 -26.20 12.35 -19.08
N GLU A 43 -25.54 11.39 -19.74
CA GLU A 43 -24.77 11.66 -20.97
C GLU A 43 -25.67 12.27 -22.05
N MET A 44 -26.90 11.77 -22.20
CA MET A 44 -27.84 12.27 -23.20
C MET A 44 -28.22 13.75 -23.01
N PHE A 45 -28.42 14.21 -21.76
CA PHE A 45 -28.86 15.58 -21.47
C PHE A 45 -27.73 16.56 -21.19
N ALA A 46 -26.63 16.10 -20.59
CA ALA A 46 -25.61 16.98 -20.03
C ALA A 46 -24.19 16.75 -20.58
N SER A 47 -23.99 15.89 -21.59
CA SER A 47 -22.66 15.54 -22.13
C SER A 47 -21.76 16.74 -22.41
N LYS A 48 -22.29 17.82 -23.01
CA LYS A 48 -21.51 19.05 -23.28
C LYS A 48 -20.97 19.67 -22.00
N TRP A 49 -21.81 19.84 -20.98
CA TRP A 49 -21.41 20.43 -19.70
C TRP A 49 -20.40 19.55 -18.97
N LEU A 50 -20.63 18.23 -18.93
CA LEU A 50 -19.69 17.29 -18.30
C LEU A 50 -18.31 17.33 -18.99
N THR A 51 -18.28 17.41 -20.32
CA THR A 51 -17.03 17.51 -21.09
C THR A 51 -16.27 18.80 -20.75
N TRP A 52 -16.96 19.94 -20.67
CA TRP A 52 -16.32 21.21 -20.31
C TRP A 52 -15.77 21.22 -18.88
N ILE A 53 -16.49 20.63 -17.92
CA ILE A 53 -16.01 20.51 -16.55
C ILE A 53 -14.79 19.57 -16.48
N ASP A 54 -14.82 18.45 -17.20
CA ASP A 54 -13.68 17.51 -17.26
C ASP A 54 -12.42 18.18 -17.84
N ILE A 55 -12.58 18.97 -18.90
CA ILE A 55 -11.49 19.78 -19.48
C ILE A 55 -10.99 20.82 -18.48
N ALA A 56 -11.89 21.51 -17.76
CA ALA A 56 -11.50 22.51 -16.77
C ALA A 56 -10.69 21.88 -15.61
N CYS A 57 -11.11 20.71 -15.12
CA CYS A 57 -10.35 19.94 -14.13
C CYS A 57 -8.96 19.55 -14.66
N GLU A 58 -8.87 19.09 -15.91
CA GLU A 58 -7.58 18.71 -16.50
C GLU A 58 -6.64 19.92 -16.67
N VAL A 59 -7.15 21.05 -17.15
CA VAL A 59 -6.38 22.30 -17.25
C VAL A 59 -5.88 22.74 -15.87
N PHE A 60 -6.71 22.62 -14.83
CA PHE A 60 -6.28 22.91 -13.46
C PHE A 60 -5.10 22.03 -13.03
N PHE A 61 -5.13 20.72 -13.31
CA PHE A 61 -4.02 19.82 -12.98
C PHE A 61 -2.74 20.12 -13.78
N ILE A 62 -2.87 20.51 -15.05
CA ILE A 62 -1.72 20.95 -15.86
C ILE A 62 -1.07 22.19 -15.23
N VAL A 63 -1.88 23.19 -14.85
CA VAL A 63 -1.39 24.42 -14.21
C VAL A 63 -0.74 24.12 -12.86
N GLU A 64 -1.34 23.24 -12.05
CA GLU A 64 -0.80 22.80 -10.77
C GLU A 64 0.59 22.16 -10.92
N ILE A 65 0.77 21.25 -11.88
CA ILE A 65 2.06 20.62 -12.15
C ILE A 65 3.09 21.65 -12.60
N ILE A 66 2.74 22.56 -13.51
CA ILE A 66 3.64 23.61 -13.98
C ILE A 66 4.08 24.50 -12.83
N ALA A 67 3.14 24.88 -11.94
CA ALA A 67 3.45 25.66 -10.75
C ALA A 67 4.41 24.93 -9.80
N ARG A 68 4.20 23.62 -9.57
CA ARG A 68 5.12 22.80 -8.77
C ARG A 68 6.51 22.69 -9.38
N ILE A 69 6.63 22.47 -10.68
CA ILE A 69 7.93 22.40 -11.38
C ILE A 69 8.68 23.74 -11.30
N LYS A 70 7.95 24.87 -11.34
CA LYS A 70 8.56 26.19 -11.16
C LYS A 70 9.03 26.44 -9.73
N LYS A 71 8.31 25.92 -8.72
CA LYS A 71 8.69 26.03 -7.30
C LYS A 71 9.89 25.14 -6.97
N PHE A 72 9.85 23.88 -7.40
CA PHE A 72 10.90 22.89 -7.18
C PHE A 72 11.59 22.64 -8.52
N THR A 73 12.74 23.28 -8.76
CA THR A 73 13.61 23.11 -9.94
C THR A 73 13.46 21.71 -10.57
N TRP A 74 13.40 21.61 -11.91
CA TRP A 74 13.17 20.34 -12.65
C TRP A 74 13.78 19.09 -12.01
N LYS A 75 15.06 19.14 -11.62
CA LYS A 75 15.74 18.01 -10.98
C LYS A 75 15.07 17.56 -9.67
N ALA A 76 14.76 18.49 -8.78
CA ALA A 76 14.10 18.20 -7.49
C ALA A 76 12.67 17.67 -7.68
N PHE A 77 11.93 18.17 -8.69
CA PHE A 77 10.60 17.65 -9.00
C PHE A 77 10.64 16.17 -9.39
N PHE A 78 11.57 15.80 -10.27
CA PHE A 78 11.75 14.41 -10.73
C PHE A 78 12.58 13.53 -9.78
N GLU A 79 12.96 14.01 -8.60
CA GLU A 79 13.50 13.13 -7.55
C GLU A 79 12.35 12.55 -6.71
N ASN A 80 11.23 13.26 -6.59
CA ASN A 80 10.06 12.81 -5.83
C ASN A 80 9.15 11.88 -6.66
N ASN A 81 8.94 10.65 -6.18
CA ASN A 81 8.12 9.64 -6.86
C ASN A 81 6.64 10.02 -7.01
N TRP A 82 6.08 10.81 -6.07
CA TRP A 82 4.70 11.31 -6.18
C TRP A 82 4.53 12.36 -7.25
N ASN A 83 5.52 13.24 -7.39
CA ASN A 83 5.55 14.24 -8.45
C ASN A 83 5.65 13.56 -9.84
N LYS A 84 6.47 12.51 -9.97
CA LYS A 84 6.51 11.67 -11.18
C LYS A 84 5.17 11.03 -11.48
N PHE A 85 4.55 10.41 -10.47
CA PHE A 85 3.26 9.74 -10.62
C PHE A 85 2.18 10.71 -11.13
N ASP A 86 2.09 11.89 -10.52
CA ASP A 86 1.13 12.90 -10.92
C ASP A 86 1.42 13.46 -12.33
N PHE A 87 2.69 13.66 -12.67
CA PHE A 87 3.11 14.00 -14.03
C PHE A 87 2.69 12.96 -15.06
N ILE A 88 2.85 11.67 -14.77
CA ILE A 88 2.39 10.57 -15.65
C ILE A 88 0.87 10.61 -15.80
N ILE A 89 0.12 10.80 -14.71
CA ILE A 89 -1.35 10.88 -14.77
C ILE A 89 -1.79 12.00 -15.69
N VAL A 90 -1.24 13.21 -15.53
CA VAL A 90 -1.60 14.37 -16.36
C VAL A 90 -1.14 14.17 -17.80
N LEU A 91 0.04 13.60 -18.04
CA LEU A 91 0.53 13.31 -19.38
C LEU A 91 -0.39 12.32 -20.13
N VAL A 92 -0.77 11.22 -19.48
CA VAL A 92 -1.69 10.20 -20.04
C VAL A 92 -3.10 10.78 -20.26
N SER A 93 -3.47 11.77 -19.47
CA SER A 93 -4.78 12.44 -19.49
C SER A 93 -4.88 13.59 -20.49
N THR A 94 -3.76 14.19 -20.88
CA THR A 94 -3.68 15.35 -21.77
C THR A 94 -4.38 15.17 -23.12
N PRO A 95 -4.40 13.97 -23.77
CA PRO A 95 -5.12 13.79 -25.03
C PRO A 95 -6.63 14.09 -24.94
N VAL A 96 -7.22 14.11 -23.74
CA VAL A 96 -8.61 14.55 -23.52
C VAL A 96 -8.82 15.98 -24.02
N LEU A 97 -7.84 16.88 -23.92
CA LEU A 97 -7.96 18.26 -24.42
C LEU A 97 -8.20 18.34 -25.93
N LEU A 98 -7.83 17.30 -26.68
CA LEU A 98 -8.01 17.24 -28.13
C LEU A 98 -9.42 16.81 -28.54
N THR A 99 -10.22 16.25 -27.62
CA THR A 99 -11.58 15.74 -27.92
C THR A 99 -12.55 16.75 -28.53
N PRO A 100 -12.54 18.06 -28.18
CA PRO A 100 -13.42 19.04 -28.82
C PRO A 100 -12.96 19.46 -30.23
N PHE A 101 -11.66 19.34 -30.51
CA PHE A 101 -11.04 19.86 -31.74
C PHE A 101 -10.91 18.80 -32.83
N TYR A 102 -10.78 17.54 -32.43
CA TYR A 102 -10.72 16.41 -33.33
C TYR A 102 -11.84 15.43 -32.99
N PRO A 103 -12.91 15.34 -33.80
CA PRO A 103 -13.78 14.18 -33.78
C PRO A 103 -12.94 13.00 -34.30
N MET A 104 -12.17 12.38 -33.40
CA MET A 104 -11.24 11.28 -33.69
C MET A 104 -12.03 10.02 -34.08
N GLY A 105 -12.63 10.01 -35.27
CA GLY A 105 -13.39 8.89 -35.77
C GLY A 105 -12.57 7.58 -35.76
N ARG A 106 -13.26 6.49 -35.39
CA ARG A 106 -12.83 5.06 -35.40
C ARG A 106 -12.39 4.48 -34.03
N PHE A 107 -13.38 4.46 -33.14
CA PHE A 107 -13.74 3.43 -32.13
C PHE A 107 -12.76 2.75 -31.16
N ASN A 108 -11.44 2.83 -31.28
CA ASN A 108 -10.54 2.30 -30.23
C ASN A 108 -9.79 3.40 -29.49
N VAL A 109 -9.31 4.43 -30.19
CA VAL A 109 -8.53 5.50 -29.57
C VAL A 109 -9.40 6.38 -28.67
N ILE A 110 -10.59 6.79 -29.11
CA ILE A 110 -11.51 7.57 -28.25
C ILE A 110 -11.86 6.80 -26.98
N LEU A 111 -12.15 5.50 -27.07
CA LEU A 111 -12.47 4.68 -25.91
C LEU A 111 -11.29 4.63 -24.95
N MET A 112 -10.08 4.40 -25.46
CA MET A 112 -8.86 4.40 -24.64
C MET A 112 -8.61 5.75 -23.97
N LEU A 113 -8.81 6.87 -24.67
CA LEU A 113 -8.70 8.22 -24.07
C LEU A 113 -9.79 8.46 -23.01
N ARG A 114 -10.99 7.93 -23.24
CA ARG A 114 -12.11 7.96 -22.30
C ARG A 114 -11.86 7.09 -21.07
N LEU A 115 -11.07 6.03 -21.19
CA LEU A 115 -10.64 5.20 -20.07
C LEU A 115 -9.41 5.78 -19.36
N ALA A 116 -8.53 6.47 -20.09
CA ALA A 116 -7.33 7.10 -19.55
C ALA A 116 -7.66 8.06 -18.41
N ARG A 117 -8.75 8.84 -18.50
CA ARG A 117 -9.19 9.72 -17.39
C ARG A 117 -9.54 8.97 -16.10
N LEU A 118 -9.87 7.67 -16.15
CA LEU A 118 -10.07 6.87 -14.94
C LEU A 118 -8.79 6.76 -14.11
N ILE A 119 -7.61 6.86 -14.73
CA ILE A 119 -6.33 6.84 -14.02
C ILE A 119 -6.21 8.00 -13.02
N ARG A 120 -6.94 9.11 -13.25
CA ARG A 120 -6.97 10.24 -12.32
C ARG A 120 -7.63 9.89 -10.98
N ILE A 121 -8.42 8.81 -10.92
CA ILE A 121 -8.97 8.32 -9.64
C ILE A 121 -7.87 7.95 -8.66
N PHE A 122 -6.69 7.53 -9.16
CA PHE A 122 -5.54 7.27 -8.31
C PHE A 122 -4.97 8.53 -7.65
N LYS A 123 -5.33 9.74 -8.09
CA LYS A 123 -5.02 10.97 -7.33
C LYS A 123 -5.68 10.96 -5.93
N LEU A 124 -6.74 10.17 -5.73
CA LEU A 124 -7.33 9.95 -4.40
C LEU A 124 -6.34 9.32 -3.42
N LEU A 125 -5.32 8.61 -3.89
CA LEU A 125 -4.27 8.05 -3.03
C LEU A 125 -3.52 9.13 -2.25
N TYR A 126 -3.55 10.38 -2.71
CA TYR A 126 -2.92 11.49 -1.99
C TYR A 126 -3.59 11.75 -0.64
N PHE A 127 -4.90 11.53 -0.54
CA PHE A 127 -5.65 11.70 0.72
C PHE A 127 -5.30 10.68 1.79
N ILE A 128 -4.63 9.59 1.40
CA ILE A 128 -4.27 8.54 2.34
C ILE A 128 -3.10 9.04 3.21
N PRO A 129 -3.28 9.13 4.54
CA PRO A 129 -2.19 9.49 5.44
C PRO A 129 -1.05 8.50 5.28
N HIS A 130 0.19 8.98 5.26
CA HIS A 130 1.38 8.12 5.12
C HIS A 130 1.40 7.26 3.83
N ARG A 131 0.77 7.74 2.75
CA ARG A 131 0.74 7.09 1.42
C ARG A 131 2.10 6.53 0.95
N GLU A 132 3.20 7.22 1.22
CA GLU A 132 4.56 6.75 0.90
C GLU A 132 4.89 5.42 1.58
N ARG A 133 4.55 5.29 2.86
CA ARG A 133 4.77 4.05 3.62
C ARG A 133 3.92 2.91 3.11
N LEU A 134 2.68 3.21 2.70
CA LEU A 134 1.77 2.20 2.16
C LEU A 134 2.26 1.66 0.82
N ILE A 135 2.57 2.53 -0.14
CA ILE A 135 3.03 2.09 -1.47
C ILE A 135 4.39 1.39 -1.37
N THR A 136 5.31 1.90 -0.55
CA THR A 136 6.61 1.24 -0.36
C THR A 136 6.49 -0.10 0.34
N GLY A 137 5.60 -0.25 1.33
CA GLY A 137 5.32 -1.53 1.98
C GLY A 137 4.70 -2.56 1.02
N ILE A 138 3.70 -2.14 0.24
CA ILE A 138 3.11 -3.00 -0.81
C ILE A 138 4.18 -3.37 -1.84
N GLY A 139 5.01 -2.43 -2.27
CA GLY A 139 6.09 -2.68 -3.22
C GLY A 139 7.10 -3.70 -2.71
N ARG A 140 7.50 -3.61 -1.42
CA ARG A 140 8.37 -4.61 -0.80
C ARG A 140 7.73 -5.99 -0.72
N ALA A 141 6.47 -6.07 -0.28
CA ALA A 141 5.71 -7.32 -0.23
C ALA A 141 5.60 -7.98 -1.61
N LEU A 142 5.25 -7.21 -2.63
CA LEU A 142 5.19 -7.70 -4.02
C LEU A 142 6.55 -8.17 -4.53
N ASN A 143 7.62 -7.44 -4.23
CA ASN A 143 8.96 -7.81 -4.65
C ASN A 143 9.43 -9.10 -3.96
N ALA A 144 9.11 -9.29 -2.68
CA ALA A 144 9.41 -10.52 -1.96
C ALA A 144 8.63 -11.72 -2.53
N SER A 145 7.36 -11.52 -2.90
CA SER A 145 6.51 -12.56 -3.48
C SER A 145 6.80 -12.86 -4.95
N ILE A 146 7.67 -12.11 -5.62
CA ILE A 146 7.90 -12.25 -7.07
C ILE A 146 8.41 -13.64 -7.45
N GLY A 147 9.26 -14.25 -6.63
CA GLY A 147 9.79 -15.58 -6.87
C GLY A 147 8.70 -16.66 -6.83
N VAL A 148 7.81 -16.59 -5.84
CA VAL A 148 6.66 -17.50 -5.72
C VAL A 148 5.69 -17.30 -6.87
N PHE A 149 5.39 -16.04 -7.20
CA PHE A 149 4.53 -15.71 -8.33
C PHE A 149 5.07 -16.25 -9.66
N LEU A 150 6.37 -16.06 -9.94
CA LEU A 150 7.02 -16.60 -11.12
C LEU A 150 7.01 -18.14 -11.14
N GLY A 151 7.22 -18.78 -9.98
CA GLY A 151 7.07 -20.23 -9.84
C GLY A 151 5.66 -20.72 -10.18
N LEU A 152 4.63 -20.01 -9.69
CA LEU A 152 3.24 -20.34 -10.00
C LEU A 152 2.92 -20.14 -11.49
N MET A 153 3.42 -19.07 -12.10
CA MET A 153 3.29 -18.84 -13.55
C MET A 153 4.00 -19.90 -14.38
N PHE A 154 5.15 -20.40 -13.90
CA PHE A 154 5.87 -21.48 -14.56
C PHE A 154 5.10 -22.81 -14.48
N ILE A 155 4.56 -23.16 -13.32
CA ILE A 155 3.69 -24.33 -13.15
C ILE A 155 2.44 -24.20 -14.04
N LEU A 156 1.82 -23.01 -14.06
CA LEU A 156 0.69 -22.72 -14.94
C LEU A 156 1.05 -22.99 -16.40
N ALA A 157 2.18 -22.49 -16.89
CA ALA A 157 2.63 -22.70 -18.26
C ALA A 157 2.81 -24.20 -18.58
N ILE A 158 3.46 -24.96 -17.69
CA ILE A 158 3.65 -26.42 -17.88
C ILE A 158 2.31 -27.14 -17.96
N ILE A 159 1.42 -26.91 -16.99
CA ILE A 159 0.11 -27.56 -16.94
C ILE A 159 -0.72 -27.18 -18.16
N SER A 160 -0.63 -25.93 -18.64
CA SER A 160 -1.37 -25.45 -19.82
C SER A 160 -0.91 -26.11 -21.11
N VAL A 161 0.40 -26.28 -21.28
CA VAL A 161 0.95 -27.05 -22.41
C VAL A 161 0.50 -28.51 -22.33
N GLY A 162 0.54 -29.12 -21.13
CA GLY A 162 0.03 -30.47 -20.90
C GLY A 162 -1.46 -30.61 -21.23
N ALA A 163 -2.29 -29.66 -20.79
CA ALA A 163 -3.73 -29.63 -21.06
C ALA A 163 -4.02 -29.47 -22.55
N THR A 164 -3.23 -28.65 -23.27
CA THR A 164 -3.33 -28.49 -24.73
C THR A 164 -3.14 -29.83 -25.42
N TYR A 165 -2.09 -30.57 -25.06
CA TYR A 165 -1.82 -31.89 -25.67
C TYR A 165 -2.85 -32.95 -25.28
N LEU A 166 -3.40 -32.88 -24.06
CA LEU A 166 -4.30 -33.91 -23.54
C LEU A 166 -5.75 -33.70 -23.95
N PHE A 167 -6.19 -32.45 -24.06
CA PHE A 167 -7.60 -32.08 -24.22
C PHE A 167 -7.90 -31.19 -25.42
N GLY A 168 -6.88 -30.75 -26.18
CA GLY A 168 -7.06 -29.86 -27.32
C GLY A 168 -7.99 -30.39 -28.40
N GLU A 169 -7.97 -31.70 -28.67
CA GLU A 169 -8.91 -32.33 -29.61
C GLU A 169 -10.34 -32.44 -29.04
N ALA A 170 -10.47 -32.71 -27.74
CA ALA A 170 -11.77 -32.90 -27.09
C ALA A 170 -12.52 -31.56 -26.90
N SER A 171 -11.78 -30.49 -26.62
CA SER A 171 -12.32 -29.16 -26.37
C SER A 171 -11.38 -28.04 -26.86
N PRO A 172 -11.33 -27.78 -28.19
CA PRO A 172 -10.48 -26.74 -28.76
C PRO A 172 -10.77 -25.32 -28.24
N GLU A 173 -12.02 -25.06 -27.81
CA GLU A 173 -12.44 -23.77 -27.24
C GLU A 173 -11.67 -23.40 -25.97
N TYR A 174 -11.29 -24.40 -25.16
CA TYR A 174 -10.60 -24.19 -23.88
C TYR A 174 -9.12 -24.60 -23.96
N PHE A 175 -8.78 -25.55 -24.83
CA PHE A 175 -7.45 -26.17 -24.87
C PHE A 175 -6.81 -26.16 -26.27
N GLY A 176 -7.28 -25.31 -27.18
CA GLY A 176 -6.82 -25.30 -28.58
C GLY A 176 -5.37 -24.87 -28.77
N ASP A 177 -4.86 -24.00 -27.91
CA ASP A 177 -3.47 -23.55 -27.91
C ASP A 177 -2.98 -23.24 -26.49
N PRO A 178 -1.66 -23.14 -26.25
CA PRO A 178 -1.13 -22.95 -24.90
C PRO A 178 -1.61 -21.67 -24.20
N ILE A 179 -1.93 -20.60 -24.91
CA ILE A 179 -2.41 -19.33 -24.32
C ILE A 179 -3.87 -19.47 -23.91
N THR A 180 -4.70 -20.06 -24.76
CA THR A 180 -6.10 -20.35 -24.42
C THR A 180 -6.20 -21.34 -23.25
N SER A 181 -5.39 -22.41 -23.29
CA SER A 181 -5.23 -23.34 -22.17
C SER A 181 -4.78 -22.64 -20.88
N ALA A 182 -3.84 -21.70 -20.98
CA ALA A 182 -3.36 -20.92 -19.83
C ALA A 182 -4.47 -20.12 -19.17
N TYR A 183 -5.39 -19.54 -19.94
CA TYR A 183 -6.56 -18.86 -19.39
C TYR A 183 -7.48 -19.82 -18.64
N THR A 184 -7.78 -20.99 -19.22
CA THR A 184 -8.63 -21.99 -18.55
C THR A 184 -7.98 -22.57 -17.30
N ILE A 185 -6.68 -22.91 -17.35
CA ILE A 185 -5.95 -23.40 -16.17
C ILE A 185 -5.82 -22.30 -15.11
N PHE A 186 -5.68 -21.03 -15.49
CA PHE A 186 -5.73 -19.91 -14.56
C PHE A 186 -7.08 -19.84 -13.82
N GLN A 187 -8.21 -19.98 -14.53
CA GLN A 187 -9.53 -20.05 -13.89
C GLN A 187 -9.61 -21.20 -12.88
N VAL A 188 -9.12 -22.38 -13.26
CA VAL A 188 -9.05 -23.55 -12.36
C VAL A 188 -8.17 -23.28 -11.13
N PHE A 189 -7.03 -22.60 -11.29
CA PHE A 189 -6.18 -22.18 -10.16
C PHE A 189 -6.93 -21.26 -9.19
N THR A 190 -7.74 -20.34 -9.68
CA THR A 190 -8.56 -19.46 -8.81
C THR A 190 -9.68 -20.21 -8.07
N MET A 191 -9.91 -21.49 -8.40
CA MET A 191 -11.01 -22.34 -7.92
C MET A 191 -12.41 -21.78 -8.20
N ASP A 192 -12.52 -20.76 -9.03
CA ASP A 192 -13.81 -20.21 -9.42
C ASP A 192 -14.42 -21.04 -10.54
N GLY A 193 -15.58 -21.64 -10.28
CA GLY A 193 -16.30 -22.45 -11.27
C GLY A 193 -15.55 -23.67 -11.81
N TRP A 194 -14.44 -24.09 -11.18
CA TRP A 194 -13.52 -25.09 -11.73
C TRP A 194 -14.12 -26.48 -12.05
N PRO A 195 -15.21 -26.97 -11.40
CA PRO A 195 -15.80 -28.26 -11.78
C PRO A 195 -16.48 -28.25 -13.16
N ALA A 196 -16.86 -27.07 -13.68
CA ALA A 196 -17.57 -26.97 -14.95
C ALA A 196 -16.71 -27.46 -16.14
N VAL A 197 -15.40 -27.19 -16.10
CA VAL A 197 -14.45 -27.58 -17.16
C VAL A 197 -14.33 -29.11 -17.29
N PRO A 198 -13.95 -29.88 -16.24
CA PRO A 198 -13.89 -31.33 -16.34
C PRO A 198 -15.26 -31.96 -16.64
N ASP A 199 -16.36 -31.43 -16.11
CA ASP A 199 -17.71 -31.94 -16.39
C ASP A 199 -18.08 -31.84 -17.87
N MET A 200 -17.68 -30.76 -18.56
CA MET A 200 -17.86 -30.64 -20.00
C MET A 200 -17.00 -31.63 -20.80
N LEU A 201 -15.78 -31.91 -20.34
CA LEU A 201 -14.86 -32.84 -21.00
C LEU A 201 -15.33 -34.30 -20.90
N ILE A 202 -15.95 -34.67 -19.79
CA ILE A 202 -16.46 -36.04 -19.59
C ILE A 202 -17.82 -36.26 -20.25
N LYS A 203 -18.65 -35.21 -20.43
CA LYS A 203 -20.00 -35.33 -21.00
C LYS A 203 -20.03 -35.97 -22.40
N LYS A 204 -18.91 -35.94 -23.12
CA LYS A 204 -18.78 -36.51 -24.48
C LYS A 204 -18.33 -37.97 -24.49
N THR A 205 -18.19 -38.65 -23.35
CA THR A 205 -17.65 -40.03 -23.29
C THR A 205 -18.09 -40.79 -22.04
N ASP A 206 -18.41 -42.08 -22.21
CA ASP A 206 -18.77 -43.00 -21.11
C ASP A 206 -17.59 -43.86 -20.62
N GLY A 207 -16.40 -43.64 -21.18
CA GLY A 207 -15.18 -44.39 -20.87
C GLY A 207 -14.63 -44.06 -19.47
N TYR A 208 -14.74 -45.02 -18.55
CA TYR A 208 -14.31 -44.86 -17.16
C TYR A 208 -12.85 -44.37 -17.00
N GLY A 209 -11.93 -44.89 -17.83
CA GLY A 209 -10.51 -44.49 -17.78
C GLY A 209 -10.29 -43.01 -18.15
N TRP A 210 -11.02 -42.51 -19.14
CA TRP A 210 -10.98 -41.10 -19.53
C TRP A 210 -11.53 -40.20 -18.42
N ILE A 211 -12.66 -40.58 -17.84
CA ILE A 211 -13.30 -39.85 -16.73
C ILE A 211 -12.34 -39.72 -15.55
N LEU A 212 -11.64 -40.80 -15.20
CA LEU A 212 -10.68 -40.81 -14.09
C LEU A 212 -9.46 -39.93 -14.40
N LEU A 213 -8.93 -39.98 -15.63
CA LEU A 213 -7.81 -39.14 -16.07
C LEU A 213 -8.17 -37.65 -16.02
N VAL A 214 -9.32 -37.26 -16.58
CA VAL A 214 -9.79 -35.87 -16.57
C VAL A 214 -9.94 -35.39 -15.12
N ARG A 215 -10.70 -36.11 -14.29
CA ARG A 215 -10.91 -35.72 -12.89
C ARG A 215 -9.59 -35.64 -12.11
N GLY A 216 -8.71 -36.64 -12.29
CA GLY A 216 -7.40 -36.68 -11.64
C GLY A 216 -6.53 -35.48 -12.03
N PHE A 217 -6.49 -35.12 -13.32
CA PHE A 217 -5.74 -33.97 -13.81
C PHE A 217 -6.22 -32.65 -13.19
N PHE A 218 -7.54 -32.40 -13.18
CA PHE A 218 -8.08 -31.15 -12.64
C PHE A 218 -7.98 -31.10 -11.11
N ILE A 219 -8.18 -32.21 -10.39
CA ILE A 219 -7.94 -32.28 -8.94
C ILE A 219 -6.46 -31.95 -8.63
N PHE A 220 -5.52 -32.56 -9.34
CA PHE A 220 -4.09 -32.28 -9.18
C PHE A 220 -3.79 -30.80 -9.43
N THR A 221 -4.34 -30.24 -10.52
CA THR A 221 -4.20 -28.83 -10.90
C THR A 221 -4.69 -27.89 -9.79
N VAL A 222 -5.89 -28.17 -9.24
CA VAL A 222 -6.47 -27.39 -8.13
C VAL A 222 -5.62 -27.48 -6.87
N VAL A 223 -5.15 -28.68 -6.51
CA VAL A 223 -4.33 -28.87 -5.29
C VAL A 223 -3.01 -28.11 -5.41
N ILE A 224 -2.27 -28.29 -6.52
CA ILE A 224 -0.93 -27.72 -6.70
C ILE A 224 -1.01 -26.20 -6.92
N GLY A 225 -1.77 -25.75 -7.92
CA GLY A 225 -1.78 -24.34 -8.31
C GLY A 225 -2.73 -23.50 -7.47
N GLY A 226 -3.94 -24.01 -7.24
CA GLY A 226 -4.94 -23.29 -6.46
C GLY A 226 -4.66 -23.32 -4.96
N ILE A 227 -4.76 -24.49 -4.33
CA ILE A 227 -4.73 -24.59 -2.86
C ILE A 227 -3.32 -24.26 -2.38
N LEU A 228 -2.32 -25.03 -2.81
CA LEU A 228 -0.95 -24.87 -2.32
C LEU A 228 -0.29 -23.62 -2.89
N GLY A 229 -0.43 -23.38 -4.20
CA GLY A 229 0.16 -22.22 -4.88
C GLY A 229 -0.33 -20.88 -4.34
N LEU A 230 -1.66 -20.66 -4.26
CA LEU A 230 -2.19 -19.41 -3.71
C LEU A 230 -1.94 -19.29 -2.21
N SER A 231 -1.98 -20.39 -1.44
CA SER A 231 -1.65 -20.36 -0.01
C SER A 231 -0.20 -19.98 0.23
N MET A 232 0.74 -20.50 -0.57
CA MET A 232 2.15 -20.15 -0.47
C MET A 232 2.40 -18.69 -0.86
N LEU A 233 1.76 -18.22 -1.93
CA LEU A 233 1.85 -16.82 -2.35
C LEU A 233 1.35 -15.88 -1.25
N ASN A 234 0.20 -16.19 -0.65
CA ASN A 234 -0.36 -15.43 0.45
C ASN A 234 0.54 -15.50 1.70
N ALA A 235 1.08 -16.67 2.03
CA ALA A 235 1.98 -16.85 3.16
C ALA A 235 3.22 -15.96 3.04
N VAL A 236 3.91 -15.98 1.88
CA VAL A 236 5.09 -15.15 1.66
C VAL A 236 4.76 -13.66 1.64
N PHE A 237 3.61 -13.29 1.07
CA PHE A 237 3.15 -11.90 1.08
C PHE A 237 2.88 -11.39 2.51
N VAL A 238 2.19 -12.19 3.32
CA VAL A 238 1.89 -11.87 4.72
C VAL A 238 3.16 -11.84 5.56
N ASP A 239 4.07 -12.81 5.39
CA ASP A 239 5.34 -12.85 6.12
C ASP A 239 6.15 -11.58 5.89
N GLN A 240 6.24 -11.10 4.65
CA GLN A 240 6.92 -9.84 4.35
C GLN A 240 6.23 -8.62 5.00
N LEU A 241 4.89 -8.58 5.01
CA LEU A 241 4.16 -7.48 5.66
C LEU A 241 4.33 -7.48 7.18
N VAL A 242 4.38 -8.66 7.81
CA VAL A 242 4.59 -8.81 9.25
C VAL A 242 6.03 -8.50 9.62
N SER A 243 7.00 -8.92 8.82
CA SER A 243 8.42 -8.60 8.98
C SER A 243 8.65 -7.08 8.99
N ASP A 244 8.08 -6.36 8.00
CA ASP A 244 8.14 -4.90 7.91
C ASP A 244 7.58 -4.20 9.18
N GLN A 245 6.53 -4.76 9.80
CA GLN A 245 5.94 -4.21 11.02
C GLN A 245 6.79 -4.52 12.25
N THR A 246 7.33 -5.73 12.34
CA THR A 246 8.17 -6.21 13.44
C THR A 246 9.47 -5.41 13.52
N GLU A 247 10.16 -5.20 12.39
CA GLU A 247 11.39 -4.40 12.34
C GLU A 247 11.17 -2.96 12.84
N ASN A 248 10.04 -2.34 12.48
CA ASN A 248 9.71 -0.98 12.93
C ASN A 248 9.39 -0.94 14.43
N LEU A 249 8.76 -1.99 14.96
CA LEU A 249 8.46 -2.12 16.38
C LEU A 249 9.74 -2.31 17.21
N GLU A 250 10.63 -3.21 16.79
CA GLU A 250 11.93 -3.43 17.43
C GLU A 250 12.79 -2.17 17.45
N ALA A 251 12.85 -1.45 16.33
CA ALA A 251 13.57 -0.16 16.25
C ALA A 251 12.99 0.92 17.18
N ARG A 252 11.70 0.85 17.55
CA ARG A 252 11.09 1.75 18.55
C ARG A 252 11.41 1.32 19.97
N LEU A 253 11.38 0.02 20.25
CA LEU A 253 11.75 -0.53 21.56
C LEU A 253 13.19 -0.22 21.90
N HIS A 254 14.14 -0.46 20.98
CA HIS A 254 15.55 -0.13 21.19
C HIS A 254 15.78 1.37 21.43
N ARG A 255 15.05 2.25 20.73
CA ARG A 255 15.12 3.69 20.99
C ARG A 255 14.62 4.06 22.38
N MET A 256 13.54 3.43 22.84
CA MET A 256 13.00 3.69 24.18
C MET A 256 13.93 3.16 25.28
N GLU A 257 14.55 2.00 25.07
CA GLU A 257 15.55 1.44 25.97
C GLU A 257 16.79 2.34 26.06
N GLN A 258 17.28 2.86 24.94
CA GLN A 258 18.38 3.84 24.90
C GLN A 258 18.04 5.13 25.66
N MET A 259 16.81 5.65 25.51
CA MET A 259 16.36 6.83 26.25
C MET A 259 16.30 6.56 27.77
N LEU A 260 15.81 5.40 28.18
CA LEU A 260 15.77 5.02 29.60
C LEU A 260 17.17 4.87 30.20
N GLN A 261 18.12 4.29 29.46
CA GLN A 261 19.52 4.22 29.88
C GLN A 261 20.14 5.61 30.02
N ALA A 262 19.96 6.49 29.03
CA ALA A 262 20.47 7.86 29.11
C ALA A 262 19.89 8.63 30.30
N LEU A 263 18.59 8.49 30.59
CA LEU A 263 17.96 9.09 31.77
C LEU A 263 18.50 8.53 33.09
N LYS A 264 18.80 7.22 33.12
CA LYS A 264 19.38 6.57 34.29
C LYS A 264 20.81 7.07 34.53
N ASP A 265 21.58 7.24 33.48
CA ASP A 265 22.96 7.73 33.55
C ASP A 265 23.00 9.21 33.98
N ASP A 266 22.14 10.06 33.41
CA ASP A 266 22.02 11.48 33.79
C ASP A 266 21.63 11.64 35.27
N LYS A 267 20.63 10.87 35.72
CA LYS A 267 20.22 10.86 37.13
C LYS A 267 21.30 10.33 38.07
N THR A 268 22.09 9.36 37.61
CA THR A 268 23.25 8.83 38.37
C THR A 268 24.35 9.89 38.46
N GLN A 269 24.53 10.70 37.41
CA GLN A 269 25.50 11.79 37.37
C GLN A 269 25.07 12.98 38.25
N GLU A 270 23.78 13.31 38.28
CA GLU A 270 23.20 14.30 39.22
C GLU A 270 23.37 13.86 40.69
N LEU A 271 23.15 12.58 40.99
CA LEU A 271 23.38 12.02 42.33
C LEU A 271 24.85 12.07 42.77
N GLN A 272 25.80 12.01 41.84
CA GLN A 272 27.24 12.11 42.12
C GLN A 272 27.76 13.56 42.18
N THR A 273 27.04 14.52 41.60
CA THR A 273 27.45 15.95 41.53
C THR A 273 26.62 16.87 42.43
N GLY A 274 25.59 16.35 43.10
CA GLY A 274 24.82 17.08 44.10
C GLY A 274 25.71 17.59 45.26
N PRO A 275 25.42 18.79 45.80
CA PRO A 275 26.32 19.42 46.77
C PRO A 275 26.41 18.58 48.04
N VAL A 276 27.64 18.14 48.38
CA VAL A 276 27.97 17.68 49.72
C VAL A 276 27.73 18.87 50.65
N LEU A 277 26.63 18.84 51.41
CA LEU A 277 26.40 19.78 52.50
C LEU A 277 27.41 19.51 53.60
N ASP A 278 28.63 20.02 53.42
CA ASP A 278 29.65 20.07 54.45
C ASP A 278 29.97 21.55 54.71
N LYS A 279 29.44 22.06 55.83
CA LYS A 279 30.22 22.59 56.96
C LYS A 279 29.42 23.53 57.86
N VAL A 280 29.88 23.53 59.12
CA VAL A 280 29.84 24.59 60.15
C VAL A 280 28.68 24.50 61.16
N HIS A 281 28.96 23.89 62.32
CA HIS A 281 29.19 24.67 63.55
C HIS A 281 29.88 23.82 64.64
N THR A 282 31.13 24.18 64.92
CA THR A 282 31.84 23.85 66.16
C THR A 282 31.49 24.86 67.26
N SER A 283 31.23 24.31 68.45
CA SER A 283 31.41 24.86 69.80
C SER A 283 30.68 26.13 70.24
N THR A 284 29.74 25.98 71.18
CA THR A 284 29.74 26.78 72.43
C THR A 284 29.26 25.89 73.60
N SER A 285 29.90 26.09 74.74
CA SER A 285 29.90 25.30 75.98
C SER A 285 28.69 25.53 76.90
N GLU A 286 28.68 24.76 78.00
CA GLU A 286 27.82 24.85 79.22
C GLU A 286 26.46 24.14 79.08
N GLY A 287 26.00 23.27 79.98
CA GLY A 287 26.41 22.83 81.31
C GLY A 287 25.18 22.16 81.95
N ALA A 288 25.41 21.17 82.82
CA ALA A 288 24.48 20.61 83.82
C ALA A 288 23.26 19.77 83.35
N ASP A 289 23.40 18.46 83.57
CA ASP A 289 22.63 17.64 84.53
C ASP A 289 21.17 17.20 84.22
N SER A 290 20.90 15.97 84.66
CA SER A 290 19.62 15.23 84.82
C SER A 290 19.01 14.45 83.63
N GLN A 291 19.16 13.12 83.72
CA GLN A 291 18.22 12.08 83.26
C GLN A 291 17.20 11.78 84.40
N PRO A 292 16.12 10.97 84.27
CA PRO A 292 15.53 10.18 83.14
C PRO A 292 13.96 10.19 83.19
N PRO A 293 13.15 9.16 82.81
CA PRO A 293 13.24 8.08 81.79
C PRO A 293 12.00 7.95 80.84
N LEU A 294 12.21 7.18 79.76
CA LEU A 294 11.35 6.20 79.06
C LEU A 294 9.80 6.30 79.10
N LYS A 295 9.19 6.27 77.90
CA LYS A 295 7.94 5.50 77.65
C LYS A 295 7.78 5.15 76.16
N ASP A 296 7.96 3.88 75.82
CA ASP A 296 7.32 3.20 74.67
C ASP A 296 6.03 2.53 75.18
N PRO A 297 5.16 1.89 74.37
CA PRO A 297 4.85 1.99 72.93
C PRO A 297 3.32 2.14 72.69
N GLU A 298 2.85 2.27 71.45
CA GLU A 298 1.87 1.33 70.83
C GLU A 298 1.45 1.75 69.41
N PRO A 299 1.26 0.78 68.49
CA PRO A 299 0.69 1.01 67.16
C PRO A 299 -0.81 0.65 67.12
N GLU A 300 -1.66 1.58 66.72
CA GLU A 300 -3.06 1.29 66.38
C GLU A 300 -3.17 0.88 64.90
N TRP A 301 -3.68 -0.33 64.69
CA TRP A 301 -4.17 -0.82 63.41
C TRP A 301 -5.66 -0.54 63.33
N GLU A 302 -6.12 0.11 62.25
CA GLU A 302 -7.35 -0.21 61.52
C GLU A 302 -7.13 0.05 60.01
#